data_AF-A0A1S4ERF3-F1
#
_entry.id   AF-A0A1S4ERF3-F1
#
_cell.length_a   1.000
_cell.length_b   1.000
_cell.length_c   1.000
_cell.angle_alpha   90.00
_cell.angle_beta   90.00
_cell.angle_gamma   90.00
#
_symmetry.space_group_name_H-M   'P 1'
#
loop_
_entity.id
_entity.type
_entity.pdbx_description
1 polymer ?
#
loop_
_entity_poly.entity_id
_entity_poly.type
_entity_poly.pdbx_seq_one_letter_code
_entity_poly.pdbx_strand_id
1 'polypeptide(L)'
;MTRPVMAQKILQQSREAESALADALDHPDIIRNSPRKSFRNFEDHSDESETSSLCSERSYDSYRRTSDTYSSWNGSQNRIYRDICESTPKDIGEIISNCESTHWNDRKDGLVNLQCYLQAGNLLSPLDLKRITDIFTKMFMDSHTKVFSLFLDCFNELIVTHHNELHSWLYLLITRLLNKQGADLLGSVHTKILKSLDVVKESFPPHLQLNCAFRFLTDPTQTPNTKVKLAALSFISKLATIT
;
A
#
# COMPACT_ATOMS: atom_id res chain seq x y z
N MET A 1 55.52 -3.48 -21.20
CA MET A 1 54.96 -2.12 -21.24
C MET A 1 53.65 -2.14 -22.02
N THR A 2 52.52 -1.91 -21.38
CA THR A 2 51.22 -1.60 -22.03
C THR A 2 50.37 -0.80 -21.03
N ARG A 3 50.16 0.50 -21.32
CA ARG A 3 49.35 1.41 -20.48
C ARG A 3 47.84 1.11 -20.67
N PRO A 4 47.00 1.25 -19.64
CA PRO A 4 45.55 1.02 -19.76
C PRO A 4 44.88 2.20 -20.47
N VAL A 5 44.67 2.08 -21.78
CA VAL A 5 44.15 3.14 -22.67
C VAL A 5 42.66 3.46 -22.41
N MET A 6 41.89 2.55 -21.80
CA MET A 6 40.44 2.78 -21.58
C MET A 6 40.14 3.74 -20.44
N ALA A 7 40.93 3.72 -19.35
CA ALA A 7 40.70 4.62 -18.21
C ALA A 7 40.92 6.10 -18.60
N GLN A 8 41.90 6.38 -19.46
CA GLN A 8 42.12 7.74 -19.98
C GLN A 8 40.96 8.23 -20.84
N LYS A 9 40.37 7.37 -21.69
CA LYS A 9 39.23 7.76 -22.53
C LYS A 9 37.99 8.10 -21.71
N ILE A 10 37.71 7.34 -20.65
CA ILE A 10 36.54 7.58 -19.77
C ILE A 10 36.72 8.89 -18.98
N LEU A 11 37.91 9.12 -18.40
CA LEU A 11 38.20 10.36 -17.68
C LEU A 11 38.16 11.59 -18.60
N GLN A 12 38.56 11.43 -19.85
CA GLN A 12 38.48 12.50 -20.85
C GLN A 12 37.04 12.85 -21.20
N GLN A 13 36.18 11.84 -21.37
CA GLN A 13 34.77 12.05 -21.68
C GLN A 13 34.00 12.73 -20.52
N SER A 14 34.31 12.37 -19.26
CA SER A 14 33.76 13.08 -18.08
C SER A 14 34.21 14.54 -18.02
N ARG A 15 35.50 14.81 -18.32
CA ARG A 15 36.06 16.16 -18.29
C ARG A 15 35.47 17.08 -19.37
N GLU A 16 35.20 16.55 -20.55
CA GLU A 16 34.55 17.29 -21.64
C GLU A 16 33.09 17.63 -21.31
N ALA A 17 32.37 16.75 -20.62
CA ALA A 17 31.00 17.00 -20.15
C ALA A 17 30.93 18.08 -19.05
N GLU A 18 31.87 18.09 -18.10
CA GLU A 18 31.95 19.14 -17.07
C GLU A 18 32.31 20.50 -17.67
N SER A 19 33.18 20.55 -18.69
CA SER A 19 33.54 21.78 -19.37
C SER A 19 32.37 22.39 -20.14
N ALA A 20 31.55 21.58 -20.82
CA ALA A 20 30.38 22.06 -21.53
C ALA A 20 29.29 22.59 -20.58
N LEU A 21 29.18 22.02 -19.38
CA LEU A 21 28.26 22.49 -18.34
C LEU A 21 28.72 23.81 -17.73
N ALA A 22 30.02 23.99 -17.50
CA ALA A 22 30.57 25.25 -16.98
C ALA A 22 30.39 26.41 -17.98
N ASP A 23 30.55 26.15 -19.28
CA ASP A 23 30.36 27.15 -20.34
C ASP A 23 28.90 27.63 -20.46
N ALA A 24 27.94 26.75 -20.22
CA ALA A 24 26.51 27.11 -20.18
C ALA A 24 26.15 28.00 -18.97
N LEU A 25 26.98 28.00 -17.93
CA LEU A 25 26.76 28.75 -16.70
C LEU A 25 27.55 30.06 -16.66
N ASP A 26 28.54 30.23 -17.54
CA ASP A 26 29.46 31.39 -17.56
C ASP A 26 29.10 32.40 -18.66
N HIS A 27 27.81 32.71 -18.80
CA HIS A 27 27.37 33.91 -19.53
C HIS A 27 27.34 35.11 -18.57
N PRO A 28 28.24 36.09 -18.71
CA PRO A 28 28.15 37.35 -17.99
C PRO A 28 27.27 38.34 -18.77
N ASP A 29 26.61 39.21 -18.01
CA ASP A 29 25.86 40.41 -18.42
C ASP A 29 24.41 40.22 -18.92
N ILE A 30 23.44 40.43 -18.02
CA ILE A 30 22.73 41.72 -17.89
C ILE A 30 22.35 41.91 -16.41
N ILE A 31 23.15 42.74 -15.74
CA ILE A 31 22.85 43.32 -14.43
C ILE A 31 21.89 44.51 -14.62
N ARG A 32 20.80 44.48 -13.84
CA ARG A 32 20.04 45.61 -13.25
C ARG A 32 19.71 46.81 -14.15
N ASN A 33 18.40 47.04 -14.30
CA ASN A 33 17.81 48.33 -13.90
C ASN A 33 16.46 48.09 -13.18
N SER A 34 16.42 48.48 -11.91
CA SER A 34 15.19 48.59 -11.10
C SER A 34 14.34 49.78 -11.61
N PRO A 35 13.03 49.88 -11.31
CA PRO A 35 12.65 50.46 -10.02
C PRO A 35 11.43 49.81 -9.33
N ARG A 36 11.59 49.62 -8.02
CA ARG A 36 10.61 49.80 -6.93
C ARG A 36 9.18 50.17 -7.36
N LYS A 37 8.21 49.31 -7.06
CA LYS A 37 6.80 49.68 -6.92
C LYS A 37 6.47 49.90 -5.44
N SER A 38 6.51 51.16 -5.01
CA SER A 38 5.83 51.65 -3.81
C SER A 38 5.18 52.99 -4.14
N PHE A 39 3.96 53.19 -3.61
CA PHE A 39 3.10 54.38 -3.59
C PHE A 39 2.12 54.66 -4.76
N ARG A 40 0.86 54.31 -4.50
CA ARG A 40 -0.42 55.07 -4.62
C ARG A 40 -0.57 56.19 -5.66
N ASN A 41 -1.64 56.08 -6.48
CA ASN A 41 -2.70 57.06 -6.82
C ASN A 41 -3.67 56.36 -7.80
N PHE A 42 -4.86 55.89 -7.38
CA PHE A 42 -6.20 56.52 -7.43
C PHE A 42 -6.76 56.77 -8.85
N GLU A 43 -7.87 56.07 -9.14
CA GLU A 43 -8.99 56.29 -10.10
C GLU A 43 -9.44 54.91 -10.62
N ASP A 44 -10.30 54.21 -9.88
CA ASP A 44 -11.78 54.28 -9.86
C ASP A 44 -12.40 53.69 -11.13
N HIS A 45 -13.05 52.54 -10.98
CA HIS A 45 -14.27 52.05 -11.66
C HIS A 45 -14.54 50.60 -11.24
N SER A 46 -15.39 50.46 -10.21
CA SER A 46 -16.54 49.55 -10.08
C SER A 46 -16.53 48.23 -10.87
N ASP A 47 -16.68 47.08 -10.20
CA ASP A 47 -17.95 46.33 -10.11
C ASP A 47 -17.79 45.03 -9.29
N GLU A 48 -18.88 44.61 -8.65
CA GLU A 48 -19.13 43.49 -7.74
C GLU A 48 -18.37 42.16 -7.98
N SER A 49 -17.98 41.47 -6.90
CA SER A 49 -18.36 40.05 -6.66
C SER A 49 -17.87 39.54 -5.31
N GLU A 50 -18.78 39.55 -4.34
CA GLU A 50 -18.75 38.70 -3.16
C GLU A 50 -18.96 37.23 -3.55
N THR A 51 -18.08 36.32 -3.15
CA THR A 51 -18.51 34.94 -2.81
C THR A 51 -17.67 34.39 -1.65
N SER A 52 -18.18 34.70 -0.46
CA SER A 52 -18.24 33.90 0.77
C SER A 52 -17.38 32.62 0.86
N SER A 53 -16.51 32.62 1.87
CA SER A 53 -16.10 31.46 2.64
C SER A 53 -17.31 30.85 3.37
N LEU A 54 -17.60 29.56 3.12
CA LEU A 54 -18.53 28.80 3.94
C LEU A 54 -17.90 27.45 4.29
N CYS A 55 -17.36 27.40 5.51
CA CYS A 55 -17.32 26.19 6.31
C CYS A 55 -18.74 25.63 6.44
N SER A 56 -18.92 24.33 6.23
CA SER A 56 -20.08 23.61 6.78
C SER A 56 -19.67 22.23 7.21
N GLU A 57 -19.25 22.16 8.47
CA GLU A 57 -19.56 21.05 9.35
C GLU A 57 -21.06 21.08 9.63
N ARG A 58 -21.80 20.04 9.22
CA ARG A 58 -23.01 19.62 9.93
C ARG A 58 -23.35 18.17 9.63
N SER A 59 -22.96 17.34 10.59
CA SER A 59 -23.37 15.97 10.79
C SER A 59 -24.81 15.92 11.28
N TYR A 60 -25.64 15.08 10.68
CA TYR A 60 -26.76 14.42 11.35
C TYR A 60 -26.93 13.04 10.72
N ASP A 61 -26.47 12.01 11.40
CA ASP A 61 -27.28 10.81 11.52
C ASP A 61 -26.98 10.13 12.87
N SER A 62 -28.04 9.99 13.66
CA SER A 62 -28.03 9.43 15.00
C SER A 62 -28.98 8.25 15.02
N TYR A 63 -28.52 7.14 15.61
CA TYR A 63 -29.25 5.94 16.00
C TYR A 63 -29.36 4.79 14.98
N ARG A 64 -28.24 4.10 14.73
CA ARG A 64 -28.22 2.62 14.64
C ARG A 64 -26.95 2.02 15.27
N ARG A 65 -27.18 1.24 16.33
CA ARG A 65 -26.37 0.17 16.95
C ARG A 65 -24.87 0.40 17.18
N THR A 66 -24.53 0.41 18.47
CA THR A 66 -23.20 0.19 19.05
C THR A 66 -22.55 -1.10 18.55
N SER A 67 -21.63 -1.00 17.59
CA SER A 67 -20.41 -1.82 17.47
C SER A 67 -19.75 -1.57 16.10
N ASP A 68 -19.21 -0.38 15.85
CA ASP A 68 -18.36 -0.15 14.66
C ASP A 68 -17.48 1.11 14.86
N THR A 69 -16.32 0.92 15.50
CA THR A 69 -15.31 1.99 15.65
C THR A 69 -14.16 1.85 14.63
N TYR A 70 -14.22 0.92 13.67
CA TYR A 70 -13.05 0.57 12.85
C TYR A 70 -13.05 1.03 11.38
N SER A 71 -14.06 1.77 10.92
CA SER A 71 -14.23 2.06 9.48
C SER A 71 -14.30 3.55 9.10
N SER A 72 -14.11 4.48 10.04
CA SER A 72 -14.32 5.92 9.81
C SER A 72 -13.20 6.70 9.11
N TRP A 73 -12.14 6.04 8.61
CA TRP A 73 -10.99 6.74 7.99
C TRP A 73 -11.09 6.97 6.45
N ASN A 74 -12.11 6.44 5.77
CA ASN A 74 -12.24 6.53 4.31
C ASN A 74 -13.65 6.99 3.85
N GLY A 75 -14.23 7.99 4.50
CA GLY A 75 -15.65 8.38 4.36
C GLY A 75 -16.17 8.67 2.93
N SER A 76 -15.32 9.09 1.99
CA SER A 76 -15.72 9.33 0.59
C SER A 76 -15.54 8.12 -0.33
N GLN A 77 -14.49 7.32 -0.12
CA GLN A 77 -14.24 6.11 -0.91
C GLN A 77 -15.25 5.00 -0.57
N ASN A 78 -15.66 4.90 0.69
CA ASN A 78 -16.60 3.87 1.15
C ASN A 78 -17.97 3.93 0.46
N ARG A 79 -18.45 5.11 0.01
CA ARG A 79 -19.73 5.20 -0.72
C ARG A 79 -19.64 4.59 -2.11
N ILE A 80 -18.61 4.96 -2.88
CA ILE A 80 -18.39 4.44 -4.23
C ILE A 80 -18.19 2.91 -4.19
N TYR A 81 -17.45 2.41 -3.20
CA TYR A 81 -17.28 0.96 -3.02
C TYR A 81 -18.58 0.24 -2.68
N ARG A 82 -19.46 0.86 -1.87
CA ARG A 82 -20.77 0.30 -1.52
C ARG A 82 -21.69 0.20 -2.74
N ASP A 83 -21.74 1.24 -3.58
CA ASP A 83 -22.59 1.24 -4.78
C ASP A 83 -22.16 0.15 -5.78
N ILE A 84 -20.85 -0.12 -5.89
CA ILE A 84 -20.31 -1.22 -6.71
C ILE A 84 -20.69 -2.59 -6.12
N CYS A 85 -20.73 -2.69 -4.79
CA CYS A 85 -21.10 -3.89 -4.04
C CYS A 85 -22.58 -4.30 -4.26
N GLU A 86 -23.47 -3.31 -4.36
CA GLU A 86 -24.91 -3.50 -4.49
C GLU A 86 -25.34 -3.85 -5.94
N SER A 87 -24.41 -3.74 -6.89
CA SER A 87 -24.66 -3.94 -8.32
C SER A 87 -24.47 -5.40 -8.74
N THR A 88 -25.53 -6.22 -8.63
CA THR A 88 -25.63 -7.65 -9.04
C THR A 88 -24.66 -8.63 -8.34
N PRO A 89 -25.12 -9.78 -7.81
CA PRO A 89 -24.23 -10.79 -7.28
C PRO A 89 -23.37 -11.35 -8.42
N LYS A 90 -22.09 -10.98 -8.44
CA LYS A 90 -21.12 -11.52 -9.41
C LYS A 90 -20.81 -12.96 -9.05
N ASP A 91 -20.75 -13.80 -10.07
CA ASP A 91 -20.35 -15.20 -9.93
C ASP A 91 -18.92 -15.29 -9.36
N ILE A 92 -18.72 -16.16 -8.38
CA ILE A 92 -17.40 -16.32 -7.73
C ILE A 92 -16.33 -16.76 -8.72
N GLY A 93 -16.69 -17.54 -9.75
CA GLY A 93 -15.78 -17.93 -10.82
C GLY A 93 -15.24 -16.74 -11.61
N GLU A 94 -16.10 -15.78 -11.95
CA GLU A 94 -15.71 -14.53 -12.62
C GLU A 94 -14.84 -13.64 -11.72
N ILE A 95 -15.19 -13.52 -10.44
CA ILE A 95 -14.38 -12.77 -9.45
C ILE A 95 -12.96 -13.33 -9.38
N ILE A 96 -12.83 -14.66 -9.25
CA ILE A 96 -11.53 -15.34 -9.21
C ILE A 96 -10.76 -15.13 -10.51
N SER A 97 -11.43 -15.23 -11.67
CA SER A 97 -10.81 -15.00 -12.98
C SER A 97 -10.24 -13.59 -13.09
N ASN A 98 -10.96 -12.57 -12.60
CA ASN A 98 -10.49 -11.20 -12.59
C ASN A 98 -9.29 -11.00 -11.65
N CYS A 99 -9.29 -11.64 -10.47
CA CYS A 99 -8.15 -11.63 -9.56
C CYS A 99 -6.88 -12.27 -10.17
N GLU A 100 -7.03 -13.26 -11.05
CA GLU A 100 -5.92 -13.95 -11.71
C GLU A 100 -5.42 -13.22 -12.97
N SER A 101 -6.14 -12.19 -13.45
CA SER A 101 -5.81 -11.47 -14.68
C SER A 101 -4.41 -10.83 -14.66
N THR A 102 -3.76 -10.81 -15.81
CA THR A 102 -2.49 -10.10 -16.02
C THR A 102 -2.69 -8.58 -16.04
N HIS A 103 -3.89 -8.11 -16.35
CA HIS A 103 -4.23 -6.69 -16.35
C HIS A 103 -4.55 -6.21 -14.94
N TRP A 104 -3.84 -5.19 -14.48
CA TRP A 104 -3.96 -4.68 -13.11
C TRP A 104 -5.37 -4.12 -12.81
N ASN A 105 -6.07 -3.60 -13.82
CA ASN A 105 -7.41 -3.06 -13.65
C ASN A 105 -8.42 -4.18 -13.35
N ASP A 106 -8.31 -5.32 -14.03
CA ASP A 106 -9.15 -6.49 -13.76
C ASP A 106 -8.86 -7.05 -12.36
N ARG A 107 -7.59 -7.12 -11.95
CA ARG A 107 -7.23 -7.55 -10.58
C ARG A 107 -7.80 -6.61 -9.53
N LYS A 108 -7.76 -5.30 -9.76
CA LYS A 108 -8.41 -4.30 -8.91
C LYS A 108 -9.90 -4.62 -8.79
N ASP A 109 -10.60 -4.84 -9.90
CA ASP A 109 -12.03 -5.12 -9.89
C ASP A 109 -12.33 -6.47 -9.21
N GLY A 110 -11.55 -7.51 -9.49
CA GLY A 110 -11.63 -8.81 -8.83
C GLY A 110 -11.51 -8.68 -7.31
N LEU A 111 -10.49 -7.97 -6.81
CA LEU A 111 -10.28 -7.77 -5.37
C LEU A 111 -11.42 -7.00 -4.69
N VAL A 112 -11.96 -5.98 -5.36
CA VAL A 112 -13.09 -5.20 -4.84
C VAL A 112 -14.34 -6.06 -4.76
N ASN A 113 -14.65 -6.83 -5.80
CA ASN A 113 -15.79 -7.72 -5.80
C ASN A 113 -15.62 -8.88 -4.81
N LEU A 114 -14.40 -9.41 -4.66
CA LEU A 114 -14.11 -10.46 -3.68
C LEU A 114 -14.27 -9.96 -2.24
N GLN A 115 -13.79 -8.75 -1.95
CA GLN A 115 -13.98 -8.13 -0.65
C GLN A 115 -15.48 -7.99 -0.33
N CYS A 116 -16.26 -7.48 -1.29
CA CYS A 116 -17.71 -7.40 -1.19
C CYS A 116 -18.37 -8.77 -0.97
N TYR A 117 -17.95 -9.77 -1.73
CA TYR A 117 -18.46 -11.14 -1.61
C TYR A 117 -18.26 -11.70 -0.19
N LEU A 118 -17.06 -11.52 0.38
CA LEU A 118 -16.72 -11.98 1.74
C LEU A 118 -17.47 -11.17 2.82
N GLN A 119 -17.53 -9.83 2.68
CA GLN A 119 -18.22 -8.96 3.63
C GLN A 119 -19.74 -9.17 3.67
N ALA A 120 -20.33 -9.65 2.57
CA ALA A 120 -21.73 -10.09 2.54
C ALA A 120 -21.97 -11.41 3.31
N GLY A 121 -20.92 -12.02 3.86
CA GLY A 121 -20.99 -13.28 4.62
C GLY A 121 -20.98 -14.53 3.75
N ASN A 122 -20.66 -14.41 2.45
CA ASN A 122 -20.55 -15.57 1.58
C ASN A 122 -19.26 -16.33 1.87
N LEU A 123 -19.36 -17.65 1.95
CA LEU A 123 -18.21 -18.53 2.16
C LEU A 123 -17.66 -19.02 0.82
N LEU A 124 -16.34 -19.22 0.78
CA LEU A 124 -15.67 -19.86 -0.34
C LEU A 124 -15.73 -21.38 -0.20
N SER A 125 -15.93 -22.09 -1.33
CA SER A 125 -15.74 -23.53 -1.36
C SER A 125 -14.26 -23.86 -1.12
N PRO A 126 -13.89 -25.08 -0.66
CA PRO A 126 -12.49 -25.45 -0.47
C PRO A 126 -11.63 -25.31 -1.74
N LEU A 127 -12.23 -25.55 -2.91
CA LEU A 127 -11.56 -25.39 -4.21
C LEU A 127 -11.32 -23.91 -4.52
N ASP A 128 -12.32 -23.06 -4.30
CA ASP A 128 -12.21 -21.61 -4.54
C ASP A 128 -11.27 -20.95 -3.55
N LEU A 129 -11.32 -21.34 -2.28
CA LEU A 129 -10.40 -20.88 -1.25
C LEU A 129 -8.95 -21.19 -1.64
N LYS A 130 -8.68 -22.42 -2.09
CA LYS A 130 -7.35 -22.79 -2.58
C LYS A 130 -6.90 -21.89 -3.72
N ARG A 131 -7.73 -21.69 -4.74
CA ARG A 131 -7.42 -20.79 -5.87
C ARG A 131 -7.13 -19.36 -5.41
N ILE A 132 -7.95 -18.81 -4.51
CA ILE A 132 -7.73 -17.48 -3.94
C ILE A 132 -6.41 -17.40 -3.17
N THR A 133 -6.08 -18.40 -2.34
CA THR A 133 -4.80 -18.41 -1.61
C THR A 133 -3.58 -18.50 -2.53
N ASP A 134 -3.69 -19.24 -3.64
CA ASP A 134 -2.65 -19.32 -4.67
C ASP A 134 -2.47 -17.97 -5.38
N ILE A 135 -3.57 -17.28 -5.70
CA ILE A 135 -3.55 -15.93 -6.28
C ILE A 135 -2.95 -14.93 -5.27
N PHE A 136 -3.38 -14.94 -4.02
CA PHE A 136 -2.88 -14.04 -2.98
C PHE A 136 -1.39 -14.24 -2.71
N THR A 137 -0.91 -15.49 -2.76
CA THR A 137 0.52 -15.81 -2.68
C THR A 137 1.31 -15.08 -3.78
N LYS A 138 0.77 -15.00 -5.00
CA LYS A 138 1.38 -14.23 -6.10
C LYS A 138 1.23 -12.72 -5.90
N MET A 139 0.08 -12.25 -5.39
CA MET A 139 -0.20 -10.82 -5.17
C MET A 139 0.72 -10.16 -4.13
N PHE A 140 1.35 -10.93 -3.23
CA PHE A 140 2.44 -10.38 -2.42
C PHE A 140 3.57 -9.77 -3.26
N MET A 141 3.73 -10.17 -4.52
CA MET A 141 4.73 -9.65 -5.46
C MET A 141 4.12 -8.72 -6.52
N ASP A 142 2.87 -8.28 -6.38
CA ASP A 142 2.24 -7.38 -7.34
C ASP A 142 3.00 -6.06 -7.43
N SER A 143 3.25 -5.61 -8.66
CA SER A 143 3.98 -4.37 -8.95
C SER A 143 3.10 -3.12 -8.78
N HIS A 144 1.78 -3.26 -8.84
CA HIS A 144 0.87 -2.13 -8.73
C HIS A 144 0.49 -1.88 -7.28
N THR A 145 1.01 -0.80 -6.69
CA THR A 145 0.77 -0.41 -5.29
C THR A 145 -0.71 -0.31 -4.92
N LYS A 146 -1.57 0.12 -5.87
CA LYS A 146 -3.03 0.17 -5.66
C LYS A 146 -3.64 -1.23 -5.54
N VAL A 147 -3.25 -2.17 -6.40
CA VAL A 147 -3.70 -3.56 -6.34
C VAL A 147 -3.19 -4.21 -5.07
N PHE A 148 -1.91 -4.01 -4.72
CA PHE A 148 -1.34 -4.51 -3.46
C PHE A 148 -2.08 -3.97 -2.22
N SER A 149 -2.47 -2.70 -2.23
CA SER A 149 -3.23 -2.10 -1.11
C SER A 149 -4.63 -2.72 -0.96
N LEU A 150 -5.33 -2.94 -2.08
CA LEU A 150 -6.64 -3.62 -2.09
C LEU A 150 -6.51 -5.10 -1.72
N PHE A 151 -5.42 -5.74 -2.15
CA PHE A 151 -5.09 -7.10 -1.77
C PHE A 151 -4.99 -7.23 -0.26
N LEU A 152 -4.29 -6.32 0.43
CA LEU A 152 -4.18 -6.37 1.89
C LEU A 152 -5.53 -6.19 2.59
N ASP A 153 -6.42 -5.35 2.04
CA ASP A 153 -7.76 -5.18 2.60
C ASP A 153 -8.59 -6.48 2.44
N CYS A 154 -8.57 -7.07 1.26
CA CYS A 154 -9.28 -8.33 0.97
C CYS A 154 -8.66 -9.53 1.72
N PHE A 155 -7.33 -9.55 1.85
CA PHE A 155 -6.59 -10.52 2.67
C PHE A 155 -7.09 -10.53 4.11
N ASN A 156 -7.31 -9.37 4.72
CA ASN A 156 -7.81 -9.29 6.09
C ASN A 156 -9.20 -9.92 6.22
N GLU A 157 -10.11 -9.65 5.28
CA GLU A 157 -11.44 -10.27 5.27
C GLU A 157 -11.36 -11.79 5.10
N LEU A 158 -10.48 -12.27 4.21
CA LEU A 158 -10.26 -13.69 4.00
C LEU A 158 -9.76 -14.38 5.28
N ILE A 159 -8.81 -13.76 5.99
CA ILE A 159 -8.28 -14.32 7.23
C ILE A 159 -9.35 -14.37 8.32
N VAL A 160 -10.11 -13.29 8.52
CA VAL A 160 -11.19 -13.28 9.52
C VAL A 160 -12.21 -14.40 9.22
N THR A 161 -12.57 -14.59 7.95
CA THR A 161 -13.62 -15.53 7.53
C THR A 161 -13.15 -16.99 7.51
N HIS A 162 -11.90 -17.25 7.10
CA HIS A 162 -11.39 -18.59 6.76
C HIS A 162 -10.11 -18.99 7.52
N HIS A 163 -9.75 -18.35 8.64
CA HIS A 163 -8.51 -18.66 9.36
C HIS A 163 -8.36 -20.15 9.73
N ASN A 164 -9.45 -20.84 10.07
CA ASN A 164 -9.44 -22.25 10.48
C ASN A 164 -8.87 -23.17 9.39
N GLU A 165 -9.14 -22.88 8.11
CA GLU A 165 -8.65 -23.65 6.96
C GLU A 165 -7.24 -23.26 6.53
N LEU A 166 -6.68 -22.17 7.07
CA LEU A 166 -5.44 -21.54 6.58
C LEU A 166 -4.21 -21.81 7.45
N HIS A 167 -4.28 -22.75 8.39
CA HIS A 167 -3.17 -23.09 9.30
C HIS A 167 -1.91 -23.52 8.53
N SER A 168 -2.04 -24.26 7.43
CA SER A 168 -0.91 -24.69 6.59
C SER A 168 -0.27 -23.54 5.81
N TRP A 169 -1.03 -22.47 5.56
CA TRP A 169 -0.58 -21.28 4.84
C TRP A 169 0.06 -20.23 5.76
N LEU A 170 -0.19 -20.31 7.07
CA LEU A 170 0.25 -19.36 8.09
C LEU A 170 1.75 -19.01 8.02
N TYR A 171 2.62 -20.01 7.82
CA TYR A 171 4.06 -19.77 7.70
C TYR A 171 4.38 -18.84 6.52
N LEU A 172 3.75 -19.07 5.37
CA LEU A 172 3.93 -18.21 4.19
C LEU A 172 3.43 -16.79 4.49
N LEU A 173 2.26 -16.65 5.13
CA LEU A 173 1.69 -15.35 5.45
C LEU A 173 2.60 -14.50 6.34
N ILE A 174 3.03 -15.07 7.47
CA ILE A 174 3.91 -14.38 8.42
C ILE A 174 5.21 -14.00 7.74
N THR A 175 5.86 -14.93 7.02
CA THR A 175 7.13 -14.64 6.34
C THR A 175 7.00 -13.56 5.27
N ARG A 176 5.92 -13.57 4.47
CA ARG A 176 5.71 -12.55 3.42
C ARG A 176 5.39 -11.18 3.99
N LEU A 177 4.54 -11.11 5.02
CA LEU A 177 4.21 -9.84 5.68
C LEU A 177 5.44 -9.23 6.39
N LEU A 178 6.22 -10.04 7.11
CA LEU A 178 7.44 -9.57 7.78
C LEU A 178 8.48 -9.06 6.78
N ASN A 179 8.69 -9.78 5.67
CA ASN A 179 9.58 -9.33 4.60
C ASN A 179 9.08 -8.02 3.97
N LYS A 180 7.78 -7.88 3.73
CA LYS A 180 7.18 -6.64 3.22
C LYS A 180 7.29 -5.49 4.20
N GLN A 181 7.22 -5.74 5.50
CA GLN A 181 7.41 -4.70 6.51
C GLN A 181 8.82 -4.12 6.54
N GLY A 182 9.82 -4.90 6.12
CA GLY A 182 11.21 -4.42 5.97
C GLY A 182 11.56 -3.93 4.56
N ALA A 183 10.59 -3.85 3.64
CA ALA A 183 10.78 -3.30 2.30
C ALA A 183 10.67 -1.77 2.32
N ASP A 184 11.16 -1.13 1.25
CA ASP A 184 11.02 0.32 1.07
C ASP A 184 9.68 0.62 0.40
N LEU A 185 8.63 0.84 1.21
CA LEU A 185 7.26 1.07 0.75
C LEU A 185 6.74 2.41 1.28
N LEU A 186 5.64 2.88 0.67
CA LEU A 186 4.94 4.05 1.18
C LEU A 186 4.41 3.81 2.61
N GLY A 187 4.43 4.83 3.46
CA GLY A 187 3.96 4.73 4.85
C GLY A 187 2.51 4.26 4.99
N SER A 188 1.64 4.62 4.03
CA SER A 188 0.26 4.13 3.97
C SER A 188 0.18 2.61 3.75
N VAL A 189 1.08 2.05 2.94
CA VAL A 189 1.18 0.61 2.69
C VAL A 189 1.77 -0.10 3.92
N HIS A 190 2.79 0.47 4.56
CA HIS A 190 3.30 -0.05 5.84
C HIS A 190 2.21 -0.13 6.91
N THR A 191 1.35 0.88 7.01
CA THR A 191 0.22 0.90 7.94
C THR A 191 -0.73 -0.26 7.67
N LYS A 192 -1.04 -0.55 6.40
CA LYS A 192 -1.86 -1.71 6.02
C LYS A 192 -1.19 -3.04 6.35
N ILE A 193 0.11 -3.18 6.10
CA ILE A 193 0.86 -4.41 6.43
C ILE A 193 0.83 -4.66 7.95
N LEU A 194 1.04 -3.62 8.76
CA LEU A 194 0.92 -3.72 10.22
C LEU A 194 -0.48 -4.16 10.65
N LYS A 195 -1.52 -3.55 10.07
CA LYS A 195 -2.91 -3.98 10.30
C LYS A 195 -3.11 -5.45 9.93
N SER A 196 -2.58 -5.91 8.80
CA SER A 196 -2.66 -7.31 8.39
C SER A 196 -1.92 -8.26 9.32
N LEU A 197 -0.76 -7.86 9.86
CA LEU A 197 -0.07 -8.62 10.90
C LEU A 197 -0.90 -8.70 12.19
N ASP A 198 -1.59 -7.63 12.58
CA ASP A 198 -2.47 -7.64 13.75
C ASP A 198 -3.70 -8.54 13.54
N VAL A 199 -4.31 -8.56 12.34
CA VAL A 199 -5.41 -9.49 12.01
C VAL A 199 -4.93 -10.94 12.07
N VAL A 200 -3.75 -11.27 11.52
CA VAL A 200 -3.15 -12.60 11.65
C VAL A 200 -2.90 -12.96 13.11
N LYS A 201 -2.39 -12.00 13.90
CA LYS A 201 -2.13 -12.17 15.33
C LYS A 201 -3.39 -12.56 16.10
N GLU A 202 -4.51 -11.92 15.80
CA GLU A 202 -5.80 -12.15 16.47
C GLU A 202 -6.51 -13.41 15.98
N SER A 203 -6.25 -13.86 14.74
CA SER A 203 -6.99 -14.96 14.10
C SER A 203 -6.37 -16.35 14.32
N PHE A 204 -5.06 -16.44 14.57
CA PHE A 204 -4.36 -17.72 14.70
C PHE A 204 -3.87 -18.00 16.13
N PRO A 205 -3.72 -19.28 16.54
CA PRO A 205 -3.17 -19.61 17.86
C PRO A 205 -1.74 -19.07 18.07
N PRO A 206 -1.43 -18.39 19.20
CA PRO A 206 -0.11 -17.75 19.41
C PRO A 206 1.09 -18.69 19.30
N HIS A 207 0.95 -19.94 19.75
CA HIS A 207 2.03 -20.94 19.70
C HIS A 207 2.43 -21.30 18.25
N LEU A 208 1.48 -21.39 17.32
CA LEU A 208 1.75 -21.64 15.91
C LEU A 208 2.46 -20.45 15.27
N GLN A 209 2.03 -19.25 15.60
CA GLN A 209 2.63 -18.01 15.08
C GLN A 209 4.07 -17.84 15.57
N LEU A 210 4.34 -18.09 16.86
CA LEU A 210 5.69 -18.10 17.42
C LEU A 210 6.57 -19.13 16.73
N ASN A 211 6.07 -20.35 16.53
CA ASN A 211 6.82 -21.39 15.80
C ASN A 211 7.19 -20.93 14.38
N CYS A 212 6.26 -20.33 13.65
CA CYS A 212 6.50 -19.79 12.32
C CYS A 212 7.57 -18.68 12.33
N ALA A 213 7.47 -17.73 13.27
CA ALA A 213 8.40 -16.61 13.38
C ALA A 213 9.82 -17.06 13.76
N PHE A 214 9.95 -17.98 14.72
CA PHE A 214 11.26 -18.55 15.06
C PHE A 214 11.85 -19.34 13.91
N ARG A 215 11.05 -20.21 13.28
CA ARG A 215 11.46 -20.98 12.10
C ARG A 215 12.00 -20.05 11.01
N PHE A 216 11.28 -18.97 10.70
CA PHE A 216 11.71 -17.97 9.72
C PHE A 216 13.07 -17.36 10.03
N LEU A 217 13.31 -17.00 11.30
CA LEU A 217 14.58 -16.38 11.72
C LEU A 217 15.76 -17.36 11.74
N THR A 218 15.49 -18.64 11.94
CA THR A 218 16.52 -19.71 12.00
C THR A 218 16.74 -20.43 10.68
N ASP A 219 15.88 -20.22 9.68
CA ASP A 219 15.95 -20.88 8.38
C ASP A 219 17.16 -20.35 7.58
N PRO A 220 18.16 -21.21 7.27
CA PRO A 220 19.38 -20.77 6.57
C PRO A 220 19.13 -20.34 5.11
N THR A 221 17.95 -20.64 4.56
CA THR A 221 17.56 -20.21 3.21
C THR A 221 16.95 -18.80 3.19
N GLN A 222 16.61 -18.24 4.35
CA GLN A 222 16.06 -16.90 4.48
C GLN A 222 17.19 -15.89 4.75
N THR A 223 17.10 -14.72 4.11
CA THR A 223 18.10 -13.65 4.23
C THR A 223 17.46 -12.33 4.70
N PRO A 224 16.81 -12.29 5.88
CA PRO A 224 16.15 -11.09 6.37
C PRO A 224 17.15 -9.97 6.63
N ASN A 225 16.88 -8.78 6.09
CA ASN A 225 17.67 -7.58 6.39
C ASN A 225 17.39 -7.08 7.83
N THR A 226 18.12 -6.05 8.28
CA THR A 226 17.96 -5.49 9.64
C THR A 226 16.53 -5.04 9.93
N LYS A 227 15.83 -4.42 8.98
CA LYS A 227 14.43 -3.99 9.15
C LYS A 227 13.49 -5.18 9.31
N VAL A 228 13.67 -6.23 8.51
CA VAL A 228 12.87 -7.47 8.60
C VAL A 228 13.12 -8.19 9.94
N LYS A 229 14.37 -8.27 10.40
CA LYS A 229 14.72 -8.83 11.72
C LYS A 229 14.04 -8.05 12.85
N LEU A 230 14.10 -6.71 12.81
CA LEU A 230 13.41 -5.87 13.79
C LEU A 230 11.89 -6.08 13.77
N ALA A 231 11.28 -6.18 12.58
CA ALA A 231 9.86 -6.46 12.44
C ALA A 231 9.48 -7.82 13.05
N ALA A 232 10.27 -8.86 12.78
CA ALA A 232 10.06 -10.20 13.32
C ALA A 232 10.18 -10.24 14.85
N LEU A 233 11.20 -9.58 15.42
CA LEU A 233 11.37 -9.48 16.87
C LEU A 233 10.23 -8.68 17.53
N SER A 234 9.79 -7.58 16.91
CA SER A 234 8.63 -6.82 17.38
C SER A 234 7.35 -7.67 17.36
N PHE A 235 7.15 -8.45 16.31
CA PHE A 235 6.02 -9.38 16.20
C PHE A 235 6.05 -10.45 17.31
N ILE A 236 7.20 -11.09 17.52
CA ILE A 236 7.40 -12.06 18.61
C ILE A 236 7.15 -11.42 19.98
N SER A 237 7.66 -10.21 20.22
CA SER A 237 7.45 -9.50 21.48
C SER A 237 5.96 -9.22 21.75
N LYS A 238 5.20 -8.82 20.72
CA LYS A 238 3.74 -8.62 20.82
C LYS A 238 2.97 -9.91 21.06
N LEU A 239 3.44 -11.04 20.50
CA LEU A 239 2.83 -12.35 20.76
C LEU A 239 3.07 -12.82 22.19
N ALA A 240 4.27 -12.58 22.72
CA ALA A 240 4.63 -12.97 24.08
C ALA A 240 3.82 -12.23 25.15
N THR A 241 3.32 -11.02 24.88
CA THR A 241 2.47 -10.27 25.82
C THR A 241 1.02 -10.75 25.87
N ILE A 242 0.61 -11.66 24.98
CA ILE A 242 -0.76 -12.20 24.90
C ILE A 242 -0.89 -13.50 25.73
N THR A 243 0.22 -14.02 26.26
CA THR A 243 0.25 -15.23 27.11
C THR A 243 0.32 -14.83 28.58
#